data_AF-A0A485NA18-F1
#
_entry.id   AF-A0A485NA18-F1
#
_cell.length_a   1.000
_cell.length_b   1.000
_cell.length_c   1.000
_cell.angle_alpha   90.00
_cell.angle_beta   90.00
_cell.angle_gamma   90.00
#
_symmetry.space_group_name_H-M   'P 1'
#
loop_
_entity.id
_entity.type
_entity.pdbx_description
1 polymer ?
#
loop_
_entity_poly.entity_id
_entity_poly.type
_entity_poly.pdbx_seq_one_letter_code
_entity_poly.pdbx_strand_id
1 'polypeptide(L)'
;MGLEAAQELLVEAITAGILGDLGSGGSVDACVIMGTGAKLLRTLSSPTRPLKRPSQYRFAPGTTAVLSQTVKPLTLELLEETVQAMEVE
;
A
#
# COMPACT_ATOMS: atom_id res chain seq x y z
N MET A 1 -25.82 14.23 -14.40
CA MET A 1 -25.09 12.95 -14.30
C MET A 1 -25.22 12.43 -12.87
N GLY A 2 -25.43 11.13 -12.68
CA GLY A 2 -25.38 10.52 -11.34
C GLY A 2 -23.95 10.41 -10.82
N LEU A 3 -23.78 10.16 -9.52
CA LEU A 3 -22.46 10.01 -8.91
C LEU A 3 -21.66 8.87 -9.54
N GLU A 4 -22.29 7.72 -9.76
CA GLU A 4 -21.65 6.54 -10.36
C GLU A 4 -21.16 6.84 -11.78
N ALA A 5 -22.02 7.42 -12.62
CA ALA A 5 -21.64 7.85 -13.97
C ALA A 5 -20.49 8.89 -13.98
N ALA A 6 -20.41 9.75 -12.96
CA ALA A 6 -19.30 10.69 -12.82
C ALA A 6 -17.98 9.98 -12.41
N GLN A 7 -18.06 8.94 -11.58
CA GLN A 7 -16.91 8.13 -11.21
C GLN A 7 -16.40 7.31 -12.40
N GLU A 8 -17.29 6.72 -13.19
CA GLU A 8 -16.94 6.00 -14.42
C GLU A 8 -16.24 6.92 -15.41
N LEU A 9 -16.81 8.11 -15.67
CA LEU A 9 -16.19 9.10 -16.55
C LEU A 9 -14.79 9.51 -16.07
N LEU A 10 -14.62 9.72 -14.76
CA LEU A 10 -13.32 10.04 -14.18
C LEU A 10 -12.31 8.90 -14.41
N VAL A 11 -12.74 7.66 -14.18
CA VAL A 11 -11.89 6.48 -14.38
C VAL A 11 -11.46 6.37 -15.84
N GLU A 12 -12.38 6.55 -16.79
CA GLU A 12 -12.05 6.53 -18.23
C GLU A 12 -11.05 7.62 -18.60
N ALA A 13 -11.28 8.86 -18.15
CA ALA A 13 -10.42 10.00 -18.45
C ALA A 13 -8.98 9.81 -17.93
N ILE A 14 -8.82 9.40 -16.68
CA ILE A 14 -7.49 9.19 -16.09
C ILE A 14 -6.83 7.94 -16.68
N THR A 15 -7.59 6.89 -16.97
CA THR A 15 -7.05 5.68 -17.63
C THR A 15 -6.51 6.01 -19.03
N ALA A 16 -7.17 6.89 -19.78
CA ALA A 16 -6.66 7.36 -21.07
C ALA A 16 -5.29 8.08 -20.92
N GLY A 17 -5.13 8.90 -19.88
CA GLY A 17 -3.84 9.53 -19.55
C GLY A 17 -2.76 8.52 -19.19
N ILE A 18 -3.08 7.54 -18.34
CA ILE A 18 -2.16 6.45 -17.95
C ILE A 18 -1.67 5.65 -19.17
N LEU A 19 -2.56 5.38 -20.13
CA LEU A 19 -2.20 4.62 -21.33
C LEU A 19 -1.57 5.48 -22.44
N GLY A 20 -1.67 6.80 -22.35
CA GLY A 20 -1.24 7.75 -23.37
C GLY A 20 0.04 8.54 -23.05
N ASP A 21 0.48 8.55 -21.80
CA ASP A 21 1.65 9.31 -21.34
C ASP A 21 2.62 8.44 -20.52
N LEU A 22 3.93 8.59 -20.76
CA LEU A 22 4.99 7.85 -20.06
C LEU A 22 5.24 8.36 -18.64
N GLY A 23 4.90 9.62 -18.37
CA GLY A 23 4.98 10.21 -17.02
C GLY A 23 3.82 9.80 -16.11
N SER A 24 2.79 9.15 -16.67
CA SER A 24 1.56 8.78 -15.99
C SER A 24 1.45 7.26 -15.84
N GLY A 25 1.06 6.76 -14.66
CA GLY A 25 1.02 5.33 -14.40
C GLY A 25 0.40 4.96 -13.04
N GLY A 26 0.28 3.66 -12.79
CA GLY A 26 -0.24 3.14 -11.52
C GLY A 26 -1.76 3.02 -11.48
N SER A 27 -2.36 3.37 -10.33
CA SER A 27 -3.79 3.28 -10.06
C SER A 27 -4.50 4.63 -10.18
N VAL A 28 -5.81 4.60 -10.41
CA VAL A 28 -6.68 5.79 -10.38
C VAL A 28 -7.25 5.95 -8.98
N ASP A 29 -7.00 7.12 -8.37
CA ASP A 29 -7.60 7.55 -7.11
C ASP A 29 -8.72 8.56 -7.40
N ALA A 30 -9.79 8.53 -6.59
CA ALA A 30 -10.89 9.48 -6.69
C ALA A 30 -11.17 10.13 -5.33
N CYS A 31 -11.49 11.42 -5.33
CA CYS A 31 -11.99 12.13 -4.16
C CYS A 31 -13.39 12.65 -4.46
N VAL A 32 -14.40 12.17 -3.72
CA VAL A 32 -15.79 12.60 -3.85
C VAL A 32 -16.08 13.63 -2.78
N ILE A 33 -16.45 14.84 -3.19
CA ILE A 33 -16.80 15.94 -2.27
C ILE A 33 -18.29 16.24 -2.44
N MET A 34 -19.05 16.15 -1.35
CA MET A 34 -20.47 16.44 -1.27
C MET A 34 -20.73 17.46 -0.17
N GLY A 35 -21.94 18.02 -0.12
CA GLY A 35 -22.34 18.92 0.98
C GLY A 35 -22.23 18.30 2.38
N THR A 36 -22.23 16.96 2.48
CA THR A 36 -22.06 16.21 3.73
C THR A 36 -20.60 15.99 4.13
N GLY A 37 -19.64 16.20 3.22
CA GLY A 37 -18.21 15.99 3.48
C GLY A 37 -17.43 15.45 2.29
N ALA A 38 -16.17 15.07 2.54
CA ALA A 38 -15.26 14.52 1.54
C ALA A 38 -14.94 13.05 1.82
N LYS A 39 -14.90 12.24 0.76
CA LYS A 39 -14.52 10.82 0.80
C LYS A 39 -13.42 10.55 -0.20
N LEU A 40 -12.25 10.14 0.31
CA LEU A 40 -11.13 9.70 -0.51
C LEU A 40 -11.25 8.19 -0.80
N LEU A 41 -11.22 7.83 -2.08
CA LEU A 41 -11.23 6.47 -2.60
C LEU A 41 -9.87 6.21 -3.25
N ARG A 42 -8.96 5.58 -2.51
CA ARG A 42 -7.68 5.13 -3.06
C ARG A 42 -7.87 3.86 -3.86
N THR A 43 -7.20 3.78 -5.00
CA THR A 43 -7.20 2.63 -5.90
C THR A 43 -8.62 2.27 -6.36
N LEU A 44 -9.37 3.28 -6.82
CA LEU A 44 -10.70 3.08 -7.41
C LEU A 44 -10.62 2.19 -8.66
N SER A 45 -9.57 2.34 -9.46
CA SER A 45 -9.26 1.46 -10.59
C SER A 45 -7.77 1.17 -10.68
N SER A 46 -7.42 -0.01 -11.19
CA SER A 46 -6.04 -0.43 -11.46
C SER A 46 -5.94 -0.90 -12.91
N PRO A 47 -5.78 0.02 -13.88
CA PRO A 47 -5.73 -0.32 -15.29
C PRO A 47 -4.52 -1.20 -15.64
N THR A 48 -3.42 -1.06 -14.89
CA THR A 48 -2.27 -1.96 -14.94
C THR A 48 -2.23 -2.86 -13.71
N ARG A 49 -2.12 -4.17 -13.93
CA ARG A 49 -1.91 -5.13 -12.83
C ARG A 49 -0.41 -5.29 -12.57
N PRO A 50 0.04 -5.22 -11.30
CA PRO A 50 1.44 -5.50 -10.96
C PRO A 50 1.84 -6.89 -11.46
N LEU A 51 2.96 -6.96 -12.17
CA LEU A 51 3.47 -8.24 -12.66
C LEU A 51 4.02 -9.05 -11.49
N LYS A 52 3.63 -10.33 -11.40
CA LYS A 52 4.28 -11.27 -10.49
C LYS A 52 5.61 -11.66 -11.09
N ARG A 53 6.70 -11.47 -10.33
CA ARG A 53 8.03 -11.88 -10.78
C ARG A 53 8.10 -13.42 -10.80
N PRO A 54 8.57 -14.05 -11.88
CA PRO A 54 8.59 -15.52 -11.98
C PRO A 54 9.62 -16.16 -11.05
N SER A 55 10.69 -15.43 -10.72
CA SER A 55 11.79 -15.92 -9.91
C SER A 55 12.00 -15.08 -8.65
N GLN A 56 12.39 -15.78 -7.59
CA GLN A 56 12.77 -15.18 -6.32
C GLN A 56 14.30 -15.17 -6.21
N TYR A 57 14.88 -14.00 -5.97
CA TYR A 57 16.31 -13.84 -5.70
C TYR A 57 16.45 -13.57 -4.22
N ARG A 58 16.82 -14.62 -3.47
CA ARG A 58 17.09 -14.55 -2.03
C ARG A 58 18.48 -15.10 -1.80
N PHE A 59 19.33 -14.30 -1.18
CA PHE A 59 20.66 -14.73 -0.75
C PHE A 59 20.62 -15.09 0.73
N ALA A 60 21.38 -16.11 1.12
CA ALA A 60 21.49 -16.50 2.52
C ALA A 60 22.19 -15.39 3.34
N PRO A 61 21.92 -15.28 4.65
CA PRO A 61 22.70 -14.39 5.52
C PRO A 61 24.22 -14.65 5.38
N GLY A 62 25.02 -13.59 5.29
CA GLY A 62 26.48 -13.68 5.14
C GLY A 62 27.00 -13.54 3.70
N THR A 63 26.14 -13.40 2.69
CA THR A 63 26.57 -13.22 1.28
C THR A 63 27.10 -11.81 0.96
N THR A 64 26.90 -10.84 1.85
CA THR A 64 27.33 -9.44 1.68
C THR A 64 28.48 -9.15 2.63
N ALA A 65 29.59 -8.61 2.12
CA ALA A 65 30.75 -8.24 2.93
C ALA A 65 30.41 -7.08 3.88
N VAL A 66 30.61 -7.28 5.18
CA VAL A 66 30.38 -6.27 6.22
C VAL A 66 31.70 -5.63 6.62
N LEU A 67 31.83 -4.32 6.46
CA LEU A 67 33.04 -3.56 6.84
C LEU A 67 33.08 -3.23 8.33
N SER A 68 31.94 -2.90 8.93
CA SER A 68 31.82 -2.57 10.35
C SER A 68 30.38 -2.82 10.80
N GLN A 69 30.22 -3.24 12.05
CA GLN A 69 28.90 -3.51 12.65
C GLN A 69 28.84 -2.89 14.05
N THR A 70 27.71 -2.27 14.38
CA THR A 70 27.41 -1.78 15.72
C THR A 70 26.04 -2.27 16.15
N VAL A 71 25.90 -2.69 17.41
CA VAL A 71 24.62 -3.12 18.00
C VAL A 71 24.41 -2.30 19.26
N LYS A 72 23.27 -1.61 19.33
CA LYS A 72 22.87 -0.81 20.49
C LYS A 72 21.59 -1.41 21.09
N PRO A 73 21.69 -2.16 22.20
CA PRO A 73 20.53 -2.67 22.90
C PRO A 73 19.64 -1.50 23.38
N LEU A 74 18.33 -1.65 23.25
CA LEU A 74 17.37 -0.74 23.87
C LEU A 74 17.23 -1.12 25.34
N THR A 75 17.39 -0.16 26.25
CA THR A 75 17.01 -0.31 27.65
C THR A 75 15.49 -0.18 27.73
N LEU A 76 14.80 -1.30 27.88
CA LEU A 76 13.36 -1.34 28.10
C LEU A 76 13.10 -1.50 29.60
N GLU A 77 12.29 -0.63 30.18
CA GLU A 77 11.71 -0.84 31.51
C GLU A 77 10.35 -1.54 31.35
N LEU A 78 10.18 -2.68 32.02
CA LEU A 78 8.90 -3.37 32.09
C LEU A 78 7.95 -2.54 32.96
N LEU A 79 7.02 -1.82 32.34
CA LEU A 79 6.04 -0.98 33.04
C LEU A 79 4.86 -1.80 33.58
N GLU A 80 4.34 -2.73 32.79
CA GLU A 80 3.18 -3.54 33.14
C GLU A 80 3.19 -4.87 32.38
N GLU A 81 2.90 -5.96 33.08
CA GLU A 81 2.73 -7.30 32.51
C GLU A 81 1.35 -7.83 32.90
N THR A 82 0.47 -8.02 31.91
CA THR A 82 -0.86 -8.59 32.12
C THR A 82 -0.88 -10.04 31.63
N VAL A 83 -1.00 -11.00 32.55
CA VAL A 83 -1.13 -12.42 32.23
C VAL A 83 -2.62 -12.79 32.22
N GLN A 84 -3.13 -13.26 31.08
CA GLN A 84 -4.48 -13.83 30.98
C GLN A 84 -4.37 -15.35 30.85
N ALA A 85 -4.86 -16.07 31.87
CA ALA A 85 -5.06 -17.50 31.78
C ALA A 85 -6.38 -17.77 31.04
N MET A 86 -6.32 -18.54 29.96
CA MET A 86 -7.50 -19.05 29.26
C MET A 86 -7.78 -20.46 29.79
N GLU A 87 -8.94 -20.68 30.40
CA GLU A 87 -9.38 -22.04 30.75
C GLU A 87 -9.64 -22.83 29.47
N VAL A 88 -9.07 -24.03 29.41
CA VAL A 88 -9.28 -24.98 28.31
C VAL A 88 -10.31 -25.99 28.82
N GLU A 89 -11.53 -25.94 28.27
CA GLU A 89 -12.48 -27.07 28.30
C GLU A 89 -12.15 -28.08 27.20
#